data_AF-A0A3B8YUV8-F1
#
_entry.id   AF-A0A3B8YUV8-F1
#
_cell.length_a   1.000
_cell.length_b   1.000
_cell.length_c   1.000
_cell.angle_alpha   90.00
_cell.angle_beta   90.00
_cell.angle_gamma   90.00
#
_symmetry.space_group_name_H-M   'P 1'
#
loop_
_entity.id
_entity.type
_entity.pdbx_description
1 polymer ?
#
loop_
_entity_poly.entity_id
_entity_poly.type
_entity_poly.pdbx_seq_one_letter_code
_entity_poly.pdbx_strand_id
1 'polypeptide(L)'
;PLLARKWVIGFSDATALLTAVEAAGGHAIHGPMVAHDLVREAEGAGFRHLLDLTAGRGWSVPIPTIFHPGQATGPMRGGCLTVLASLLGTPAAPVFDGSIALLEDHHEAPQRRVDRLLIQLRQSGALDGVRGLVFGAMDGCGSPAELRETILDCLGDLEVPIGFGAAVGHGSSNLAVPLGATAQLSLSADTGGRLIGREDGSVG
;
A
#
# COMPACT_ATOMS: atom_id res chain seq x y z
N PRO A 1 23.74 4.85 8.71
CA PRO A 1 23.31 3.81 9.69
C PRO A 1 23.17 2.47 8.97
N LEU A 2 23.30 1.32 9.66
CA LEU A 2 23.31 -0.03 9.05
C LEU A 2 22.05 -0.37 8.23
N LEU A 3 20.91 0.26 8.53
CA LEU A 3 19.64 0.08 7.81
C LEU A 3 19.54 0.92 6.51
N ALA A 4 20.35 1.97 6.36
CA ALA A 4 20.38 2.81 5.17
C ALA A 4 21.08 2.15 3.95
N ARG A 5 21.44 0.86 4.04
CA ARG A 5 22.16 0.14 2.97
C ARG A 5 21.54 -1.21 2.62
N LYS A 6 20.43 -1.60 3.25
CA LYS A 6 19.83 -2.93 3.06
C LYS A 6 18.33 -2.80 2.90
N TRP A 7 17.79 -3.51 1.91
CA TRP A 7 16.36 -3.65 1.70
C TRP A 7 15.77 -4.59 2.76
N VAL A 8 14.71 -4.14 3.43
CA VAL A 8 13.83 -4.99 4.24
C VAL A 8 12.55 -5.20 3.44
N ILE A 9 12.21 -6.46 3.16
CA ILE A 9 11.11 -6.84 2.26
C ILE A 9 10.13 -7.73 3.03
N GLY A 10 8.83 -7.42 2.94
CA GLY A 10 7.76 -8.25 3.49
C GLY A 10 6.37 -7.69 3.20
N PHE A 11 5.33 -8.34 3.70
CA PHE A 11 3.94 -7.82 3.68
C PHE A 11 3.17 -8.45 4.86
N SER A 12 1.88 -8.13 5.02
CA SER A 12 1.07 -8.66 6.14
C SER A 12 1.62 -8.21 7.52
N ASP A 13 1.85 -9.12 8.47
CA ASP A 13 2.44 -8.85 9.80
C ASP A 13 3.76 -8.07 9.75
N ALA A 14 4.55 -8.24 8.69
CA ALA A 14 5.81 -7.51 8.51
C ALA A 14 5.60 -5.99 8.39
N THR A 15 4.37 -5.53 8.14
CA THR A 15 4.01 -4.11 8.04
C THR A 15 4.52 -3.30 9.23
N ALA A 16 4.41 -3.81 10.46
CA ALA A 16 4.92 -3.09 11.64
C ALA A 16 6.44 -2.84 11.58
N LEU A 17 7.20 -3.83 11.13
CA LEU A 17 8.64 -3.69 10.93
C LEU A 17 8.95 -2.73 9.78
N LEU A 18 8.22 -2.84 8.67
CA LEU A 18 8.43 -2.00 7.50
C LEU A 18 8.14 -0.51 7.80
N THR A 19 7.05 -0.22 8.52
CA THR A 19 6.73 1.13 9.00
C THR A 19 7.85 1.67 9.90
N ALA A 20 8.35 0.86 10.84
CA ALA A 20 9.45 1.28 11.71
C ALA A 20 10.77 1.53 10.95
N VAL A 21 11.06 0.71 9.93
CA VAL A 21 12.24 0.86 9.08
C VAL A 21 12.15 2.13 8.24
N GLU A 22 10.99 2.41 7.62
CA GLU A 22 10.77 3.65 6.84
C GLU A 22 10.87 4.89 7.71
N ALA A 23 10.25 4.88 8.90
CA ALA A 23 10.33 5.99 9.85
C ALA A 23 11.77 6.27 10.33
N ALA A 24 12.65 5.25 10.33
CA ALA A 24 14.06 5.39 10.64
C ALA A 24 14.93 5.80 9.43
N GLY A 25 14.33 6.09 8.27
CA GLY A 25 15.02 6.42 7.02
C GLY A 25 15.70 5.22 6.35
N GLY A 26 15.26 4.00 6.65
CA GLY A 26 15.71 2.77 6.02
C GLY A 26 14.94 2.44 4.75
N HIS A 27 15.42 1.44 4.01
CA HIS A 27 14.81 1.01 2.76
C HIS A 27 13.83 -0.16 3.00
N ALA A 28 12.53 0.13 3.00
CA ALA A 28 11.46 -0.83 3.19
C ALA A 28 10.72 -1.10 1.88
N ILE A 29 10.38 -2.36 1.59
CA ILE A 29 9.56 -2.77 0.45
C ILE A 29 8.39 -3.60 0.98
N HIS A 30 7.17 -3.15 0.68
CA HIS A 30 6.01 -4.01 0.75
C HIS A 30 6.05 -4.96 -0.46
N GLY A 31 6.15 -6.27 -0.26
CA GLY A 31 6.27 -7.19 -1.38
C GLY A 31 6.43 -8.65 -0.98
N PRO A 32 6.61 -9.55 -1.97
CA PRO A 32 6.50 -10.98 -1.77
C PRO A 32 7.59 -11.52 -0.84
N MET A 33 7.21 -12.47 0.02
CA MET A 33 8.10 -13.13 0.97
C MET A 33 8.61 -14.47 0.45
N VAL A 34 9.88 -14.77 0.75
CA VAL A 34 10.56 -16.01 0.33
C VAL A 34 9.79 -17.26 0.76
N ALA A 35 9.33 -17.31 2.01
CA ALA A 35 8.71 -18.51 2.58
C ALA A 35 7.27 -18.77 2.09
N HIS A 36 6.57 -17.74 1.61
CA HIS A 36 5.16 -17.85 1.22
C HIS A 36 5.01 -17.83 -0.30
N ASP A 37 5.53 -16.79 -0.95
CA ASP A 37 5.26 -16.52 -2.36
C ASP A 37 6.29 -17.20 -3.27
N LEU A 38 7.57 -17.18 -2.90
CA LEU A 38 8.62 -17.75 -3.75
C LEU A 38 8.67 -19.28 -3.73
N VAL A 39 8.07 -19.92 -2.73
CA VAL A 39 7.93 -21.39 -2.70
C VAL A 39 6.74 -21.84 -3.53
N ARG A 40 5.67 -21.04 -3.62
CA ARG A 40 4.44 -21.37 -4.36
C ARG A 40 4.52 -20.98 -5.83
N GLU A 41 5.19 -19.87 -6.12
CA GLU A 41 5.42 -19.33 -7.45
C GLU A 41 6.87 -18.84 -7.56
N ALA A 42 7.82 -19.77 -7.42
CA ALA A 42 9.19 -19.51 -7.83
C ALA A 42 9.14 -19.05 -9.29
N GLU A 43 9.49 -17.79 -9.57
CA GLU A 43 9.29 -17.12 -10.86
C GLU A 43 7.88 -16.59 -11.17
N GLY A 44 7.05 -16.26 -10.17
CA GLY A 44 5.80 -15.52 -10.36
C GLY A 44 6.00 -14.07 -10.81
N ALA A 45 4.94 -13.41 -11.29
CA ALA A 45 5.00 -12.01 -11.72
C ALA A 45 5.50 -11.07 -10.60
N GLY A 46 5.09 -11.31 -9.36
CA GLY A 46 5.56 -10.55 -8.19
C GLY A 46 7.07 -10.68 -7.94
N PHE A 47 7.66 -11.87 -8.13
CA PHE A 47 9.11 -12.04 -7.95
C PHE A 47 9.91 -11.32 -9.03
N ARG A 48 9.51 -11.46 -10.30
CA ARG A 48 10.17 -10.72 -11.41
C ARG A 48 10.06 -9.21 -11.19
N HIS A 49 8.91 -8.73 -10.76
CA HIS A 49 8.69 -7.34 -10.43
C HIS A 49 9.61 -6.85 -9.31
N LEU A 50 9.80 -7.65 -8.25
CA LEU A 50 10.75 -7.33 -7.18
C LEU A 50 12.20 -7.26 -7.69
N LEU A 51 12.60 -8.16 -8.59
CA LEU A 51 13.93 -8.14 -9.21
C LEU A 51 14.14 -6.92 -10.11
N ASP A 52 13.10 -6.48 -10.84
CA ASP A 52 13.14 -5.26 -11.66
C ASP A 52 13.30 -4.02 -10.78
N LEU A 53 12.48 -3.92 -9.73
CA LEU A 53 12.53 -2.83 -8.75
C LEU A 53 13.91 -2.75 -8.08
N THR A 54 14.41 -3.86 -7.54
CA THR A 54 15.69 -3.88 -6.79
C THR A 54 16.92 -3.69 -7.69
N ALA A 55 16.78 -3.93 -8.99
CA ALA A 55 17.81 -3.63 -9.98
C ALA A 55 17.70 -2.22 -10.59
N GLY A 56 16.77 -1.40 -10.13
CA GLY A 56 16.61 -0.02 -10.60
C GLY A 56 15.99 0.11 -11.99
N ARG A 57 15.20 -0.88 -12.45
CA ARG A 57 14.51 -0.83 -13.76
C ARG A 57 13.16 -0.10 -13.71
N GLY A 58 12.88 0.61 -12.62
CA GLY A 58 11.57 1.20 -12.35
C GLY A 58 10.51 0.15 -11.98
N TRP A 59 9.33 0.62 -11.60
CA TRP A 59 8.21 -0.24 -11.24
C TRP A 59 6.87 0.45 -11.51
N SER A 60 5.84 -0.34 -11.80
CA SER A 60 4.46 0.12 -11.90
C SER A 60 3.47 -0.96 -11.44
N VAL A 61 2.39 -0.53 -10.80
CA VAL A 61 1.30 -1.40 -10.35
C VAL A 61 0.00 -0.95 -11.03
N PRO A 62 -0.68 -1.84 -11.78
CA PRO A 62 -1.99 -1.53 -12.34
C PRO A 62 -3.05 -1.47 -11.24
N ILE A 63 -4.00 -0.55 -11.39
CA ILE A 63 -5.14 -0.38 -10.49
C ILE A 63 -6.41 -0.54 -11.34
N PRO A 64 -7.10 -1.69 -11.24
CA PRO A 64 -8.18 -2.04 -12.17
C PRO A 64 -9.46 -1.26 -11.90
N THR A 65 -9.72 -0.87 -10.64
CA THR A 65 -10.97 -0.21 -10.26
C THR A 65 -10.71 1.19 -9.72
N ILE A 66 -11.49 2.15 -10.18
CA ILE A 66 -11.42 3.55 -9.77
C ILE A 66 -12.69 3.88 -8.99
N PHE A 67 -12.51 4.35 -7.76
CA PHE A 67 -13.61 4.87 -6.95
C PHE A 67 -13.68 6.38 -7.11
N HIS A 68 -12.57 7.08 -6.88
CA HIS A 68 -12.42 8.52 -7.12
C HIS A 68 -11.28 8.76 -8.12
N PRO A 69 -11.55 9.38 -9.29
CA PRO A 69 -10.52 9.70 -10.26
C PRO A 69 -9.63 10.85 -9.78
N GLY A 70 -8.45 10.98 -10.38
CA GLY A 70 -7.53 12.08 -10.11
C GLY A 70 -6.07 11.66 -10.17
N GLN A 71 -5.19 12.57 -9.76
CA GLN A 71 -3.76 12.35 -9.73
C GLN A 71 -3.17 12.78 -8.40
N ALA A 72 -2.20 12.02 -7.91
CA ALA A 72 -1.47 12.34 -6.71
C ALA A 72 0.01 12.00 -6.87
N THR A 73 0.86 12.69 -6.15
CA THR A 73 2.30 12.38 -6.06
C THR A 73 2.76 12.57 -4.63
N GLY A 74 3.49 11.59 -4.12
CA GLY A 74 4.00 11.59 -2.76
C GLY A 74 4.72 10.28 -2.44
N PRO A 75 5.38 10.20 -1.27
CA PRO A 75 5.95 8.96 -0.80
C PRO A 75 4.86 7.90 -0.62
N MET A 76 5.19 6.64 -0.89
CA MET A 76 4.31 5.51 -0.59
C MET A 76 4.41 5.13 0.88
N ARG A 77 3.27 4.98 1.56
CA ARG A 77 3.21 4.47 2.93
C ARG A 77 2.07 3.48 3.06
N GLY A 78 2.19 2.54 4.00
CA GLY A 78 1.10 1.63 4.36
C GLY A 78 1.50 0.16 4.38
N GLY A 79 0.57 -0.73 4.04
CA GLY A 79 0.66 -2.17 4.21
C GLY A 79 -0.65 -2.75 4.72
N CYS A 80 -0.56 -3.74 5.61
CA CYS A 80 -1.71 -4.40 6.20
C CYS A 80 -2.53 -3.42 7.08
N LEU A 81 -3.79 -3.22 6.73
CA LEU A 81 -4.71 -2.27 7.38
C LEU A 81 -4.87 -2.58 8.88
N THR A 82 -5.08 -3.83 9.25
CA THR A 82 -5.21 -4.26 10.64
C THR A 82 -3.94 -3.99 11.45
N VAL A 83 -2.77 -4.24 10.87
CA VAL A 83 -1.49 -3.95 11.53
C VAL A 83 -1.31 -2.45 11.72
N LEU A 84 -1.56 -1.64 10.68
CA LEU A 84 -1.46 -0.18 10.76
C LEU A 84 -2.38 0.41 11.84
N ALA A 85 -3.62 -0.08 11.93
CA ALA A 85 -4.56 0.34 12.96
C ALA A 85 -4.08 -0.06 14.37
N SER A 86 -3.43 -1.22 14.53
CA SER A 86 -2.89 -1.68 15.82
C SER A 86 -1.71 -0.82 16.33
N LEU A 87 -1.01 -0.12 15.43
CA LEU A 87 0.11 0.76 15.78
C LEU A 87 -0.32 2.15 16.24
N LEU A 88 -1.59 2.50 16.09
CA LEU A 88 -2.11 3.80 16.51
C LEU A 88 -1.92 4.00 18.02
N GLY A 89 -1.50 5.21 18.39
CA GLY A 89 -1.14 5.54 19.78
C GLY A 89 0.25 5.07 20.22
N THR A 90 1.03 4.45 19.33
CA THR A 90 2.43 4.11 19.57
C THR A 90 3.37 5.06 18.81
N PRO A 91 4.68 5.12 19.17
CA PRO A 91 5.66 5.88 18.38
C PRO A 91 5.81 5.40 16.92
N ALA A 92 5.32 4.19 16.60
CA ALA A 92 5.33 3.62 15.26
C ALA A 92 4.00 3.85 14.52
N ALA A 93 3.10 4.70 15.03
CA ALA A 93 1.85 5.03 14.37
C ALA A 93 2.12 5.60 12.96
N PRO A 94 1.37 5.16 11.94
CA PRO A 94 1.56 5.65 10.58
C PRO A 94 1.11 7.11 10.45
N VAL A 95 1.86 7.89 9.67
CA VAL A 95 1.51 9.27 9.29
C VAL A 95 1.43 9.34 7.78
N PHE A 96 0.25 9.68 7.24
CA PHE A 96 0.03 9.73 5.80
C PHE A 96 0.10 11.14 5.19
N ASP A 97 0.42 12.17 5.99
CA ASP A 97 0.57 13.54 5.50
C ASP A 97 1.54 13.62 4.31
N GLY A 98 1.05 14.21 3.22
CA GLY A 98 1.77 14.38 1.97
C GLY A 98 2.00 13.10 1.16
N SER A 99 1.50 11.94 1.61
CA SER A 99 1.81 10.62 1.07
C SER A 99 0.65 9.98 0.30
N ILE A 100 0.93 8.89 -0.40
CA ILE A 100 -0.08 7.99 -0.97
C ILE A 100 -0.15 6.76 -0.06
N ALA A 101 -1.35 6.49 0.47
CA ALA A 101 -1.61 5.37 1.36
C ALA A 101 -1.92 4.10 0.54
N LEU A 102 -1.15 3.05 0.79
CA LEU A 102 -1.33 1.70 0.25
C LEU A 102 -1.92 0.82 1.35
N LEU A 103 -3.14 0.36 1.19
CA LEU A 103 -3.86 -0.43 2.20
C LEU A 103 -4.25 -1.78 1.62
N GLU A 104 -3.84 -2.87 2.25
CA GLU A 104 -4.28 -4.22 1.93
C GLU A 104 -4.69 -4.94 3.20
N ASP A 105 -5.52 -5.97 3.10
CA ASP A 105 -5.81 -6.82 4.25
C ASP A 105 -6.34 -8.19 3.80
N HIS A 106 -6.35 -9.15 4.72
CA HIS A 106 -6.77 -10.50 4.44
C HIS A 106 -7.54 -11.12 5.60
N HIS A 107 -8.61 -11.86 5.28
CA HIS A 107 -9.39 -12.65 6.24
C HIS A 107 -10.02 -11.86 7.41
N GLU A 108 -10.30 -10.57 7.21
CA GLU A 108 -11.01 -9.74 8.21
C GLU A 108 -12.53 -9.96 8.20
N ALA A 109 -12.98 -11.22 8.21
CA ALA A 109 -14.40 -11.55 8.34
C ALA A 109 -14.89 -11.30 9.78
N PRO A 110 -16.00 -10.56 9.99
CA PRO A 110 -16.91 -9.96 8.99
C PRO A 110 -16.51 -8.54 8.53
N GLN A 111 -17.08 -8.06 7.41
CA GLN A 111 -16.84 -6.74 6.78
C GLN A 111 -16.83 -5.54 7.75
N ARG A 112 -17.58 -5.65 8.86
CA ARG A 112 -17.63 -4.71 10.01
C ARG A 112 -16.30 -4.51 10.76
N ARG A 113 -15.22 -5.08 10.22
CA ARG A 113 -13.86 -4.82 10.65
C ARG A 113 -13.21 -3.76 9.80
N VAL A 114 -13.44 -3.74 8.47
CA VAL A 114 -12.80 -2.77 7.57
C VAL A 114 -13.29 -1.35 7.86
N ASP A 115 -14.61 -1.13 7.94
CA ASP A 115 -15.19 0.17 8.33
C ASP A 115 -14.60 0.70 9.63
N ARG A 116 -14.53 -0.13 10.67
CA ARG A 116 -13.99 0.23 11.98
C ARG A 116 -12.51 0.61 11.87
N LEU A 117 -11.72 -0.14 11.13
CA LEU A 117 -10.29 0.12 10.95
C LEU A 117 -10.05 1.42 10.16
N LEU A 118 -10.83 1.65 9.10
CA LEU A 118 -10.76 2.90 8.32
C LEU A 118 -11.17 4.11 9.15
N ILE A 119 -12.28 3.99 9.91
CA ILE A 119 -12.73 5.04 10.84
C ILE A 119 -11.68 5.26 11.92
N GLN A 120 -11.07 4.22 12.47
CA GLN A 120 -10.03 4.35 13.49
C GLN A 120 -8.80 5.09 12.96
N LEU A 121 -8.32 4.74 11.77
CA LEU A 121 -7.23 5.47 11.10
C LEU A 121 -7.61 6.93 10.88
N ARG A 122 -8.81 7.19 10.35
CA ARG A 122 -9.31 8.54 10.11
C ARG A 122 -9.39 9.37 11.39
N GLN A 123 -10.04 8.85 12.43
CA GLN A 123 -10.26 9.56 13.69
C GLN A 123 -8.97 9.73 14.51
N SER A 124 -7.94 8.95 14.23
CA SER A 124 -6.62 9.14 14.85
C SER A 124 -5.82 10.31 14.24
N GLY A 125 -6.29 10.91 13.14
CA GLY A 125 -5.56 11.92 12.37
C GLY A 125 -4.45 11.34 11.48
N ALA A 126 -4.28 10.01 11.43
CA ALA A 126 -3.25 9.38 10.61
C ALA A 126 -3.41 9.70 9.11
N LEU A 127 -4.65 9.86 8.64
CA LEU A 127 -4.99 10.17 7.25
C LEU A 127 -5.01 11.67 6.94
N ASP A 128 -4.71 12.54 7.90
CA ASP A 128 -4.68 13.98 7.66
C ASP A 128 -3.57 14.31 6.64
N GLY A 129 -3.93 15.07 5.60
CA GLY A 129 -3.01 15.44 4.53
C GLY A 129 -2.65 14.31 3.56
N VAL A 130 -3.31 13.14 3.63
CA VAL A 130 -3.16 12.07 2.62
C VAL A 130 -3.48 12.63 1.24
N ARG A 131 -2.69 12.21 0.23
CA ARG A 131 -2.84 12.70 -1.15
C ARG A 131 -3.57 11.73 -2.06
N GLY A 132 -3.64 10.46 -1.70
CA GLY A 132 -4.30 9.41 -2.46
C GLY A 132 -4.36 8.10 -1.70
N LEU A 133 -5.34 7.27 -2.04
CA LEU A 133 -5.59 5.97 -1.43
C LEU A 133 -5.56 4.89 -2.50
N VAL A 134 -4.79 3.83 -2.25
CA VAL A 134 -4.71 2.64 -3.10
C VAL A 134 -5.01 1.43 -2.24
N PHE A 135 -6.13 0.77 -2.52
CA PHE A 135 -6.50 -0.48 -1.91
C PHE A 135 -5.97 -1.64 -2.76
N GLY A 136 -5.15 -2.48 -2.14
CA GLY A 136 -4.61 -3.71 -2.72
C GLY A 136 -5.61 -4.85 -2.72
N ALA A 137 -5.10 -6.08 -2.54
CA ALA A 137 -5.93 -7.25 -2.29
C ALA A 137 -6.65 -7.11 -0.93
N MET A 138 -7.94 -7.37 -0.93
CA MET A 138 -8.82 -7.33 0.25
C MET A 138 -9.53 -8.69 0.39
N ASP A 139 -8.79 -9.77 0.18
CA ASP A 139 -9.34 -11.12 0.06
C ASP A 139 -9.97 -11.58 1.39
N GLY A 140 -11.21 -12.03 1.32
CA GLY A 140 -11.99 -12.41 2.51
C GLY A 140 -12.47 -11.23 3.38
N CYS A 141 -12.31 -9.97 2.92
CA CYS A 141 -12.79 -8.78 3.64
C CYS A 141 -14.20 -8.33 3.22
N GLY A 142 -14.79 -8.97 2.20
CA GLY A 142 -16.09 -8.64 1.64
C GLY A 142 -16.08 -8.72 0.11
N SER A 143 -17.25 -8.55 -0.51
CA SER A 143 -17.33 -8.40 -1.95
C SER A 143 -16.81 -7.02 -2.39
N PRO A 144 -16.30 -6.85 -3.63
CA PRO A 144 -15.85 -5.56 -4.12
C PRO A 144 -16.93 -4.45 -4.07
N ALA A 145 -18.21 -4.81 -4.19
CA ALA A 145 -19.31 -3.86 -4.10
C ALA A 145 -19.51 -3.35 -2.65
N GLU A 146 -19.51 -4.26 -1.67
CA GLU A 146 -19.61 -3.90 -0.24
C GLU A 146 -18.41 -3.07 0.21
N LEU A 147 -17.20 -3.43 -0.24
CA LEU A 147 -15.99 -2.69 0.08
C LEU A 147 -16.02 -1.29 -0.56
N ARG A 148 -16.54 -1.16 -1.78
CA ARG A 148 -16.73 0.16 -2.42
C ARG A 148 -17.61 1.07 -1.57
N GLU A 149 -18.78 0.58 -1.17
CA GLU A 149 -19.71 1.35 -0.32
C GLU A 149 -19.03 1.73 0.99
N THR A 150 -18.42 0.77 1.68
CA THR A 150 -17.72 0.99 2.96
C THR A 150 -16.60 2.03 2.85
N ILE A 151 -15.75 1.93 1.82
CA ILE A 151 -14.62 2.85 1.62
C ILE A 151 -15.13 4.25 1.31
N LEU A 152 -16.14 4.39 0.45
CA LEU A 152 -16.69 5.69 0.08
C LEU A 152 -17.43 6.34 1.26
N ASP A 153 -18.14 5.57 2.08
CA ASP A 153 -18.79 6.07 3.30
C ASP A 153 -17.76 6.55 4.33
N CYS A 154 -16.62 5.84 4.46
CA CYS A 154 -15.60 6.18 5.44
C CYS A 154 -14.65 7.31 4.99
N LEU A 155 -14.33 7.37 3.70
CA LEU A 155 -13.20 8.17 3.18
C LEU A 155 -13.55 8.99 1.92
N GLY A 156 -14.75 8.88 1.38
CA GLY A 156 -15.14 9.54 0.13
C GLY A 156 -15.11 11.07 0.21
N ASP A 157 -15.32 11.64 1.39
CA ASP A 157 -15.28 13.08 1.62
C ASP A 157 -13.85 13.67 1.75
N LEU A 158 -12.80 12.83 1.67
CA LEU A 158 -11.42 13.31 1.60
C LEU A 158 -11.07 13.94 0.24
N GLU A 159 -11.90 13.74 -0.78
CA GLU A 159 -11.72 14.30 -2.14
C GLU A 159 -10.35 14.01 -2.79
N VAL A 160 -9.69 12.94 -2.36
CA VAL A 160 -8.44 12.42 -2.94
C VAL A 160 -8.70 11.31 -3.96
N PRO A 161 -7.76 10.99 -4.87
CA PRO A 161 -7.89 9.84 -5.76
C PRO A 161 -7.94 8.54 -4.96
N ILE A 162 -8.92 7.67 -5.25
CA ILE A 162 -9.11 6.37 -4.59
C ILE A 162 -9.16 5.26 -5.64
N GLY A 163 -8.17 4.38 -5.59
CA GLY A 163 -8.02 3.21 -6.44
C GLY A 163 -8.22 1.91 -5.66
N PHE A 164 -8.74 0.87 -6.32
CA PHE A 164 -9.04 -0.41 -5.69
C PHE A 164 -8.62 -1.60 -6.55
N GLY A 165 -8.21 -2.68 -5.88
CA GLY A 165 -7.85 -3.97 -6.48
C GLY A 165 -6.44 -3.98 -7.08
N ALA A 166 -5.53 -3.15 -6.55
CA ALA A 166 -4.13 -3.21 -6.96
C ALA A 166 -3.56 -4.62 -6.65
N ALA A 167 -2.70 -5.14 -7.53
CA ALA A 167 -2.09 -6.47 -7.34
C ALA A 167 -0.96 -6.43 -6.28
N VAL A 168 -1.34 -6.13 -5.04
CA VAL A 168 -0.47 -5.95 -3.87
C VAL A 168 -1.12 -6.65 -2.68
N GLY A 169 -0.35 -7.37 -1.87
CA GLY A 169 -0.86 -8.09 -0.70
C GLY A 169 -1.20 -9.56 -1.00
N HIS A 170 -2.23 -10.10 -0.35
CA HIS A 170 -2.54 -11.54 -0.28
C HIS A 170 -3.22 -12.15 -1.53
N GLY A 171 -3.32 -11.40 -2.64
CA GLY A 171 -3.93 -11.86 -3.87
C GLY A 171 -3.06 -12.84 -4.67
N SER A 172 -3.49 -13.14 -5.90
CA SER A 172 -2.79 -14.05 -6.82
C SER A 172 -1.41 -13.55 -7.27
N SER A 173 -1.13 -12.25 -7.11
CA SER A 173 0.19 -11.68 -7.32
C SER A 173 0.40 -10.54 -6.32
N ASN A 174 1.57 -10.52 -5.71
CA ASN A 174 2.02 -9.44 -4.84
C ASN A 174 3.14 -8.65 -5.54
N LEU A 175 2.80 -7.53 -6.16
CA LEU A 175 3.76 -6.62 -6.78
C LEU A 175 4.41 -5.75 -5.71
N ALA A 176 5.74 -5.72 -5.73
CA ALA A 176 6.53 -4.98 -4.77
C ALA A 176 6.38 -3.45 -4.90
N VAL A 177 6.21 -2.77 -3.77
CA VAL A 177 6.14 -1.31 -3.66
C VAL A 177 7.14 -0.83 -2.61
N PRO A 178 8.12 0.04 -2.95
CA PRO A 178 9.02 0.62 -1.96
C PRO A 178 8.27 1.64 -1.11
N LEU A 179 8.31 1.48 0.22
CA LEU A 179 7.76 2.43 1.16
C LEU A 179 8.77 3.58 1.39
N GLY A 180 8.25 4.80 1.52
CA GLY A 180 9.03 6.05 1.60
C GLY A 180 9.47 6.61 0.25
N ALA A 181 9.49 5.81 -0.82
CA ALA A 181 9.83 6.28 -2.16
C ALA A 181 8.67 7.03 -2.81
N THR A 182 8.98 8.10 -3.56
CA THR A 182 7.96 8.87 -4.29
C THR A 182 7.36 8.05 -5.43
N ALA A 183 6.04 8.06 -5.51
CA ALA A 183 5.29 7.51 -6.63
C ALA A 183 4.25 8.50 -7.14
N GLN A 184 3.82 8.29 -8.39
CA GLN A 184 2.70 8.99 -8.99
C GLN A 184 1.52 8.02 -9.12
N LEU A 185 0.39 8.43 -8.54
CA LEU A 185 -0.91 7.79 -8.72
C LEU A 185 -1.65 8.53 -9.83
N SER A 186 -2.13 7.80 -10.83
CA SER A 186 -2.98 8.32 -11.90
C SER A 186 -4.19 7.43 -12.07
N LEU A 187 -5.37 7.97 -11.80
CA LEU A 187 -6.66 7.29 -11.92
C LEU A 187 -7.54 8.04 -12.91
N SER A 188 -7.69 7.49 -14.12
CA SER A 188 -8.55 8.05 -15.16
C SER A 188 -9.45 6.96 -15.75
N ALA A 189 -10.69 7.33 -16.06
CA ALA A 189 -11.61 6.47 -16.79
C ALA A 189 -11.08 6.11 -18.20
N ASP A 190 -10.29 7.01 -18.81
CA ASP A 190 -9.81 6.86 -20.19
C ASP A 190 -8.54 6.01 -20.28
N THR A 191 -7.60 6.21 -19.36
CA THR A 191 -6.26 5.58 -19.40
C THR A 191 -6.08 4.46 -18.37
N GLY A 192 -7.08 4.24 -17.53
CA GLY A 192 -7.07 3.29 -16.41
C GLY A 192 -6.36 3.84 -15.17
N GLY A 193 -6.25 2.99 -14.15
CA GLY A 193 -5.54 3.30 -12.92
C GLY A 193 -4.13 2.72 -12.91
N ARG A 194 -3.13 3.52 -12.52
CA ARG A 194 -1.75 3.07 -12.33
C ARG A 194 -1.07 3.81 -11.17
N LEU A 195 -0.21 3.07 -10.48
CA LEU A 195 0.77 3.61 -9.56
C LEU A 195 2.16 3.37 -10.16
N ILE A 196 2.98 4.42 -10.25
CA ILE A 196 4.30 4.36 -10.93
C ILE A 196 5.35 4.97 -10.01
N GLY A 197 6.45 4.27 -9.79
CA GLY A 197 7.60 4.81 -9.06
C GLY A 197 8.26 5.95 -9.82
N ARG A 198 8.62 7.03 -9.11
CA ARG A 198 9.49 8.07 -9.66
C ARG A 198 10.93 7.74 -9.26
N GLU A 199 11.84 7.85 -10.22
CA GLU A 199 13.27 7.96 -9.90
C GLU A 199 13.49 9.33 -9.28
N ASP A 200 13.40 9.41 -7.95
CA ASP A 200 14.04 10.49 -7.24
C ASP A 200 15.54 10.21 -7.33
N GLY A 201 16.29 11.13 -7.96
CA GLY A 201 17.74 11.04 -8.16
C GLY A 201 18.58 11.05 -6.88
N SER A 202 18.06 10.52 -5.77
CA SER A 202 18.64 10.51 -4.44
C SER A 202 18.59 9.12 -3.81
N VAL A 203 19.02 8.10 -4.57
CA VAL A 203 19.49 6.84 -3.99
C VAL A 203 20.90 6.59 -4.51
N GLY A 204 21.86 7.22 -3.83
CA GLY A 204 23.31 7.02 -3.93
C GLY A 204 23.91 7.03 -2.53
#